data_AF-A0A016VE37-F1
#
_entry.id   AF-A0A016VE37-F1
#
_cell.length_a   1.000
_cell.length_b   1.000
_cell.length_c   1.000
_cell.angle_alpha   90.00
_cell.angle_beta   90.00
_cell.angle_gamma   90.00
#
_symmetry.space_group_name_H-M   'P 1'
#
loop_
_entity.id
_entity.type
_entity.pdbx_description
1 polymer ?
#
loop_
_entity_poly.entity_id
_entity_poly.type
_entity_poly.pdbx_seq_one_letter_code
_entity_poly.pdbx_strand_id
1 'polypeptide(L)'
;MSPNGVILDRDREHLIVSHLNDKILSVYKLGENYRSLSRVIDVPLLTAADNFYVDNDGAIWIGAHPVLHEALRHLTDCDDLSKYSPSQVIRIKFSKDFKSWEFTEPFMDDGRLISAASVAVRLKNQLLIGSICRQVVHCDITAETI
;
A
#
# COMPACT_ATOMS: atom_id res chain seq x y z
N MET A 1 7.12 -12.90 8.67
CA MET A 1 5.65 -12.88 8.46
C MET A 1 4.95 -11.98 9.47
N SER A 2 4.75 -10.72 9.14
CA SER A 2 3.86 -9.78 9.84
C SER A 2 2.78 -9.28 8.87
N PRO A 3 1.68 -10.03 8.69
CA PRO A 3 0.61 -9.61 7.80
C PRO A 3 -0.04 -8.32 8.32
N ASN A 4 -0.35 -7.39 7.43
CA ASN A 4 -1.08 -6.17 7.76
C ASN A 4 -2.28 -5.99 6.83
N GLY A 5 -2.08 -5.30 5.71
CA GLY A 5 -3.09 -5.11 4.69
C GLY A 5 -3.50 -6.43 4.04
N VAL A 6 -4.79 -6.56 3.76
CA VAL A 6 -5.37 -7.68 3.02
C VAL A 6 -6.47 -7.17 2.10
N ILE A 7 -6.45 -7.59 0.84
CA ILE A 7 -7.48 -7.20 -0.12
C ILE A 7 -7.69 -8.29 -1.17
N LEU A 8 -8.85 -8.29 -1.82
CA LEU A 8 -9.11 -9.11 -2.99
C LEU A 8 -8.81 -8.30 -4.26
N ASP A 9 -8.37 -8.98 -5.31
CA ASP A 9 -8.41 -8.40 -6.65
C ASP A 9 -9.86 -8.14 -7.09
N ARG A 10 -10.03 -7.39 -8.17
CA ARG A 10 -11.35 -6.97 -8.65
C ARG A 10 -12.24 -8.16 -9.02
N ASP A 11 -11.65 -9.21 -9.57
CA ASP A 11 -12.35 -10.42 -10.00
C ASP A 11 -12.59 -11.39 -8.82
N ARG A 12 -12.05 -11.07 -7.63
CA ARG A 12 -12.16 -11.84 -6.38
C ARG A 12 -11.63 -13.27 -6.50
N GLU A 13 -10.64 -13.47 -7.35
CA GLU A 13 -9.95 -14.74 -7.57
C GLU A 13 -8.60 -14.81 -6.84
N HIS A 14 -8.04 -13.65 -6.46
CA HIS A 14 -6.78 -13.55 -5.77
C HIS A 14 -6.90 -12.74 -4.48
N LEU A 15 -6.23 -13.24 -3.44
CA LEU A 15 -6.02 -12.53 -2.17
C LEU A 15 -4.61 -11.95 -2.17
N ILE A 16 -4.51 -10.67 -1.82
CA ILE A 16 -3.27 -9.92 -1.77
C ILE A 16 -3.03 -9.53 -0.31
N VAL A 17 -1.83 -9.81 0.20
CA VAL A 17 -1.46 -9.56 1.61
C VAL A 17 -0.12 -8.85 1.68
N SER A 18 -0.01 -7.76 2.46
CA SER A 18 1.28 -7.12 2.73
C SER A 18 1.95 -7.80 3.91
N HIS A 19 3.28 -7.92 3.82
CA HIS A 19 4.11 -8.44 4.89
C HIS A 19 5.11 -7.37 5.31
N LEU A 20 4.73 -6.62 6.34
CA LEU A 20 5.33 -5.33 6.70
C LEU A 20 6.83 -5.43 7.05
N ASN A 21 7.24 -6.45 7.81
CA ASN A 21 8.65 -6.65 8.19
C ASN A 21 9.48 -7.19 7.03
N ASP A 22 8.87 -8.03 6.21
CA ASP A 22 9.53 -8.71 5.08
C ASP A 22 9.61 -7.79 3.85
N LYS A 23 8.87 -6.67 3.86
CA LYS A 23 8.78 -5.67 2.78
C LYS A 23 8.40 -6.31 1.44
N ILE A 24 7.46 -7.25 1.50
CA ILE A 24 6.90 -7.93 0.34
C ILE A 24 5.38 -7.83 0.34
N LEU A 25 4.80 -8.08 -0.83
CA LEU A 25 3.39 -8.37 -1.02
C LEU A 25 3.26 -9.79 -1.55
N SER A 26 2.40 -10.60 -0.94
CA SER A 26 2.12 -11.96 -1.39
C SER A 26 0.76 -12.03 -2.07
N VAL A 27 0.70 -12.68 -3.22
CA VAL A 27 -0.52 -12.98 -3.96
C VAL A 27 -0.86 -14.46 -3.80
N TYR A 28 -2.11 -14.75 -3.49
CA TYR A 28 -2.63 -16.10 -3.35
C TYR A 28 -3.83 -16.29 -4.26
N LYS A 29 -3.90 -17.43 -4.95
CA LYS A 29 -5.11 -17.88 -5.65
C LYS A 29 -6.09 -18.42 -4.62
N LEU A 30 -7.34 -17.98 -4.71
CA LEU A 30 -8.43 -18.48 -3.88
C LEU A 30 -8.96 -19.79 -4.45
N GLY A 31 -9.06 -20.80 -3.60
CA GLY A 31 -9.74 -22.05 -3.93
C GLY A 31 -11.26 -21.96 -3.76
N GLU A 32 -11.93 -23.09 -3.97
CA GLU A 32 -13.39 -23.17 -3.92
C GLU A 32 -13.97 -22.60 -2.62
N ASN A 33 -15.02 -21.77 -2.76
CA ASN A 33 -15.72 -21.13 -1.66
C ASN A 33 -14.79 -20.36 -0.68
N TYR A 34 -13.63 -19.87 -1.16
CA TYR A 34 -12.64 -19.17 -0.34
C TYR A 34 -12.05 -20.01 0.81
N ARG A 35 -12.06 -21.35 0.69
CA ARG A 35 -11.64 -22.26 1.78
C ARG A 35 -10.17 -22.67 1.72
N SER A 36 -9.47 -22.33 0.65
CA SER A 36 -8.03 -22.60 0.52
C SER A 36 -7.33 -21.46 -0.20
N LEU A 37 -6.03 -21.35 0.06
CA LEU A 37 -5.13 -20.39 -0.56
C LEU A 37 -3.95 -21.15 -1.16
N SER A 38 -3.61 -20.84 -2.40
CA SER A 38 -2.37 -21.30 -3.03
C SER A 38 -1.50 -20.10 -3.37
N ARG A 39 -0.29 -20.04 -2.80
CA ARG A 39 0.64 -18.93 -3.05
C ARG A 39 1.00 -18.90 -4.54
N VAL A 40 0.82 -17.73 -5.16
CA VAL A 40 1.15 -17.47 -6.56
C VAL A 40 2.53 -16.85 -6.65
N ILE A 41 2.74 -15.73 -5.96
CA ILE A 41 3.99 -14.97 -6.02
C ILE A 41 4.21 -14.11 -4.79
N ASP A 42 5.48 -13.83 -4.50
CA ASP A 42 5.92 -12.80 -3.56
C ASP A 42 6.62 -11.69 -4.34
N VAL A 43 6.11 -10.47 -4.18
CA VAL A 43 6.59 -9.27 -4.84
C VAL A 43 7.40 -8.44 -3.86
N PRO A 44 8.71 -8.22 -4.10
CA PRO A 44 9.51 -7.34 -3.25
C PRO A 44 9.09 -5.88 -3.45
N LEU A 45 8.80 -5.19 -2.35
CA LEU A 45 8.40 -3.78 -2.35
C LEU A 45 9.51 -2.84 -1.91
N LEU A 46 10.48 -3.35 -1.15
CA LEU A 46 11.57 -2.56 -0.51
C LEU A 46 11.10 -1.48 0.49
N THR A 47 9.79 -1.39 0.71
CA THR A 47 9.12 -0.54 1.70
C THR A 47 8.19 -1.38 2.57
N ALA A 48 7.87 -0.90 3.77
CA ALA A 48 6.91 -1.56 4.64
C ALA A 48 5.48 -1.15 4.23
N ALA A 49 4.87 -1.93 3.33
CA ALA A 49 3.48 -1.72 2.92
C ALA A 49 2.50 -1.96 4.08
N ASP A 50 1.50 -1.09 4.14
CA ASP A 50 0.44 -1.11 5.12
C ASP A 50 -0.84 -1.62 4.43
N ASN A 51 -1.83 -0.76 4.16
CA ASN A 51 -3.10 -1.14 3.56
C ASN A 51 -3.21 -0.83 2.07
N PHE A 52 -4.24 -1.39 1.46
CA PHE A 52 -4.46 -1.41 0.03
C PHE A 52 -5.78 -0.77 -0.39
N TYR A 53 -5.81 -0.29 -1.63
CA TYR A 53 -7.02 -0.01 -2.39
C TYR A 53 -6.87 -0.57 -3.80
N VAL A 54 -7.88 -1.26 -4.33
CA VAL A 54 -7.91 -1.69 -5.74
C VAL A 54 -8.80 -0.74 -6.51
N ASP A 55 -8.25 -0.09 -7.53
CA ASP A 55 -9.01 0.81 -8.38
C ASP A 55 -9.82 0.08 -9.46
N ASN A 56 -10.65 0.83 -10.19
CA ASN A 56 -11.52 0.28 -11.23
C ASN A 56 -10.75 -0.39 -12.39
N ASP A 57 -9.49 0.02 -12.59
CA ASP A 57 -8.60 -0.52 -13.61
C ASP A 57 -7.84 -1.78 -13.12
N GLY A 58 -8.05 -2.15 -11.84
CA GLY A 58 -7.39 -3.29 -11.19
C GLY A 58 -5.99 -2.98 -10.68
N ALA A 59 -5.55 -1.72 -10.69
CA ALA A 59 -4.30 -1.33 -10.08
C ALA A 59 -4.45 -1.24 -8.55
N ILE A 60 -3.40 -1.64 -7.84
CA ILE A 60 -3.36 -1.66 -6.38
C ILE A 60 -2.59 -0.43 -5.91
N TRP A 61 -3.24 0.37 -5.07
CA TRP A 61 -2.69 1.55 -4.44
C TRP A 61 -2.37 1.24 -2.98
N ILE A 62 -1.18 1.63 -2.54
CA ILE A 62 -0.61 1.17 -1.27
C ILE A 62 -0.07 2.37 -0.51
N GLY A 63 -0.47 2.53 0.76
CA GLY A 63 0.25 3.39 1.69
C GLY A 63 1.39 2.60 2.34
N ALA A 64 2.57 3.20 2.44
CA ALA A 64 3.75 2.49 2.92
C ALA A 64 4.72 3.36 3.74
N HIS A 65 5.52 2.66 4.54
CA HIS A 65 6.52 3.20 5.46
C HIS A 65 7.93 2.87 4.94
N PRO A 66 8.61 3.74 4.19
CA PRO A 66 9.94 3.42 3.65
C PRO A 66 11.00 3.28 4.74
N VAL A 67 10.81 3.96 5.88
CA VAL A 67 11.67 3.89 7.07
C VAL A 67 10.87 3.37 8.26
N LEU A 68 10.69 2.05 8.34
CA LEU A 68 9.81 1.41 9.31
C LEU A 68 10.07 1.81 10.78
N HIS A 69 11.32 1.95 11.20
CA HIS A 69 11.62 2.32 12.60
C HIS A 69 11.15 3.74 12.95
N GLU A 70 11.17 4.68 11.99
CA GLU A 70 10.62 6.02 12.17
C GLU A 70 9.09 5.99 12.24
N ALA A 71 8.43 5.12 11.47
CA ALA A 71 6.99 4.88 11.60
C ALA A 71 6.65 4.35 13.01
N LEU A 72 7.36 3.32 13.48
CA LEU A 72 7.16 2.79 14.84
C LEU A 72 7.41 3.84 15.93
N ARG A 73 8.45 4.67 15.79
CA ARG A 73 8.73 5.80 16.70
C ARG A 73 7.60 6.81 16.70
N HIS A 74 7.12 7.22 15.52
CA HIS A 74 5.99 8.14 15.36
C HIS A 74 4.72 7.60 16.02
N LEU A 75 4.43 6.31 15.88
CA LEU A 75 3.23 5.67 16.44
C LEU A 75 3.26 5.51 17.97
N THR A 76 4.39 5.77 18.64
CA THR A 76 4.42 5.80 20.11
C THR A 76 3.61 6.94 20.69
N ASP A 77 3.50 8.04 19.96
CA ASP A 77 2.76 9.23 20.33
C ASP A 77 2.48 10.06 19.07
N CYS A 78 1.27 9.92 18.53
CA CYS A 78 0.87 10.55 17.29
C CYS A 78 0.73 12.08 17.40
N ASP A 79 0.49 12.57 18.63
CA ASP A 79 0.26 13.99 18.92
C ASP A 79 1.58 14.77 19.05
N ASP A 80 2.70 14.08 19.30
CA ASP A 80 4.04 14.69 19.29
C ASP A 80 4.50 15.01 17.86
N LEU A 81 4.31 16.28 17.47
CA LEU A 81 4.66 16.80 16.14
C LEU A 81 6.17 16.75 15.83
N SER A 82 7.04 16.59 16.83
CA SER A 82 8.48 16.39 16.60
C SER A 82 8.80 14.97 16.12
N LYS A 83 7.88 14.02 16.31
CA LYS A 83 7.97 12.66 15.77
C LYS A 83 7.18 12.61 14.48
N TYR A 84 7.88 12.56 13.36
CA TYR A 84 7.31 12.34 12.04
C TYR A 84 7.97 11.13 11.39
N SER A 85 7.25 10.53 10.43
CA SER A 85 7.70 9.36 9.70
C SER A 85 7.50 9.58 8.21
N PRO A 86 8.49 9.27 7.36
CA PRO A 86 8.31 9.34 5.92
C PRO A 86 7.12 8.50 5.43
N SER A 87 6.46 8.97 4.38
CA SER A 87 5.20 8.41 3.86
C SER A 87 5.25 8.24 2.36
N GLN A 88 5.05 7.00 1.88
CA GLN A 88 5.13 6.65 0.46
C GLN A 88 3.78 6.14 -0.04
N VAL A 89 3.48 6.44 -1.30
CA VAL A 89 2.44 5.76 -2.06
C VAL A 89 3.07 4.98 -3.19
N ILE A 90 2.82 3.69 -3.23
CA ILE A 90 3.20 2.82 -4.34
C ILE A 90 1.94 2.38 -5.06
N ARG A 91 1.99 2.36 -6.39
CA ARG A 91 0.99 1.76 -7.23
C ARG A 91 1.58 0.55 -7.95
N ILE A 92 0.82 -0.54 -7.96
CA ILE A 92 1.20 -1.79 -8.63
C ILE A 92 0.13 -2.16 -9.65
N LYS A 93 0.54 -2.46 -10.87
CA LYS A 93 -0.34 -3.06 -11.87
C LYS A 93 0.20 -4.42 -12.29
N PHE A 94 -0.58 -5.48 -12.03
CA PHE A 94 -0.24 -6.84 -12.41
C PHE A 94 -0.62 -7.14 -13.87
N SER A 95 0.11 -8.07 -14.48
CA SER A 95 -0.36 -8.79 -15.66
C SER A 95 -1.61 -9.61 -15.31
N LYS A 96 -2.39 -10.00 -16.32
CA LYS A 96 -3.61 -10.80 -16.13
C LYS A 96 -3.37 -12.12 -15.39
N ASP A 97 -2.18 -12.70 -15.50
CA ASP A 97 -1.79 -13.96 -14.86
C ASP A 97 -1.03 -13.77 -13.54
N PHE A 98 -0.89 -12.52 -13.05
CA PHE A 98 -0.16 -12.16 -11.82
C PHE A 98 1.31 -12.62 -11.80
N LYS A 99 1.93 -12.86 -12.96
CA LYS A 99 3.34 -13.28 -13.06
C LYS A 99 4.32 -12.13 -13.31
N SER A 100 3.82 -10.99 -13.77
CA SER A 100 4.62 -9.76 -13.88
C SER A 100 3.83 -8.57 -13.34
N TRP A 101 4.57 -7.52 -12.99
CA TRP A 101 4.00 -6.31 -12.41
C TRP A 101 4.82 -5.09 -12.82
N GLU A 102 4.17 -3.94 -12.80
CA GLU A 102 4.76 -2.63 -12.99
C GLU A 102 4.55 -1.80 -11.72
N PHE A 103 5.60 -1.11 -11.29
CA PHE A 103 5.57 -0.19 -10.16
C PHE A 103 5.60 1.25 -10.64
N THR A 104 4.85 2.09 -9.94
CA THR A 104 5.01 3.53 -9.96
C THR A 104 4.96 4.08 -8.53
N GLU A 105 5.57 5.25 -8.33
CA GLU A 105 5.61 5.95 -7.04
C GLU A 105 4.97 7.33 -7.20
N PRO A 106 3.64 7.43 -7.05
CA PRO A 106 2.94 8.71 -7.22
C PRO A 106 3.22 9.75 -6.13
N PHE A 107 3.72 9.31 -4.96
CA PHE A 107 3.94 10.20 -3.83
C PHE A 107 5.04 9.68 -2.90
N MET A 108 5.91 10.59 -2.48
CA MET A 108 6.86 10.39 -1.41
C MET A 108 7.03 11.70 -0.63
N ASP A 109 6.87 11.65 0.69
CA ASP A 109 7.11 12.77 1.60
C ASP A 109 7.99 12.31 2.76
N ASP A 110 8.81 13.21 3.29
CA ASP A 110 9.69 12.91 4.42
C ASP A 110 8.99 12.89 5.78
N GLY A 111 7.67 13.10 5.79
CA GLY A 111 6.81 13.00 6.96
C GLY A 111 6.22 14.34 7.39
N ARG A 112 6.73 15.46 6.85
CA ARG A 112 6.31 16.82 7.24
C ARG A 112 4.96 17.22 6.65
N LEU A 113 4.59 16.71 5.48
CA LEU A 113 3.26 16.90 4.91
C LEU A 113 2.29 15.84 5.46
N ILE A 114 2.72 14.58 5.52
CA ILE A 114 1.94 13.48 6.10
C ILE A 114 2.88 12.46 6.71
N SER A 115 2.66 12.10 7.98
CA SER A 115 3.43 11.07 8.65
C SER A 115 2.73 9.72 8.63
N ALA A 116 3.50 8.65 8.38
CA ALA A 116 3.05 7.25 8.41
C ALA A 116 1.76 7.01 7.60
N ALA A 117 1.81 7.29 6.30
CA ALA A 117 0.74 6.93 5.38
C ALA A 117 0.41 5.43 5.45
N SER A 118 -0.87 5.12 5.64
CA SER A 118 -1.39 3.76 5.82
C SER A 118 -2.15 3.25 4.62
N VAL A 119 -2.76 4.13 3.81
CA VAL A 119 -3.54 3.77 2.63
C VAL A 119 -3.56 4.93 1.64
N ALA A 120 -3.67 4.62 0.36
CA ALA A 120 -3.90 5.60 -0.69
C ALA A 120 -5.07 5.16 -1.56
N VAL A 121 -6.00 6.09 -1.84
CA VAL A 121 -7.19 5.84 -2.65
C VAL A 121 -7.20 6.82 -3.82
N ARG A 122 -7.19 6.29 -5.03
CA ARG A 122 -7.38 7.09 -6.24
C ARG A 122 -8.86 7.25 -6.54
N LEU A 123 -9.29 8.50 -6.78
CA LEU A 123 -10.60 8.82 -7.31
C LEU A 123 -10.45 9.79 -8.49
N LYS A 124 -10.66 9.29 -9.72
CA LYS A 124 -10.44 10.06 -10.95
C LYS A 124 -8.99 10.60 -11.02
N ASN A 125 -8.83 11.92 -11.01
CA ASN A 125 -7.58 12.68 -11.01
C ASN A 125 -7.21 13.17 -9.60
N GLN A 126 -7.75 12.53 -8.55
CA GLN A 126 -7.48 12.86 -7.16
C GLN A 126 -6.85 11.66 -6.46
N LEU A 127 -5.98 11.94 -5.50
CA LEU A 127 -5.39 10.95 -4.60
C LEU A 127 -5.66 11.37 -3.15
N LEU A 128 -6.31 10.49 -2.40
CA LEU A 128 -6.50 10.64 -0.96
C LEU A 128 -5.53 9.71 -0.24
N ILE A 129 -4.68 10.27 0.62
CA ILE A 129 -3.66 9.54 1.37
C ILE A 129 -4.02 9.63 2.84
N GLY A 130 -4.40 8.48 3.43
CA GLY A 130 -4.68 8.37 4.86
C GLY A 130 -3.40 8.05 5.64
N SER A 131 -3.28 8.60 6.84
CA SER A 131 -2.26 8.20 7.82
C SER A 131 -2.87 7.30 8.90
N ILE A 132 -2.02 6.65 9.69
CA ILE A 132 -2.48 5.78 10.80
C ILE A 132 -3.24 6.59 11.87
N CYS A 133 -2.77 7.78 12.21
CA CYS A 133 -3.27 8.52 13.37
C CYS A 133 -3.13 10.06 13.27
N ARG A 134 -2.96 10.61 12.06
CA ARG A 134 -2.87 12.05 11.82
C ARG A 134 -3.90 12.48 10.76
N GLN A 135 -3.57 13.54 10.03
CA GLN A 135 -4.35 14.08 8.94
C GLN A 135 -4.38 13.16 7.70
N VAL A 136 -5.35 13.46 6.84
CA VAL A 136 -5.44 12.96 5.47
C VAL A 136 -4.88 14.04 4.56
N VAL A 137 -4.14 13.62 3.53
CA VAL A 137 -3.70 14.50 2.44
C VAL A 137 -4.53 14.24 1.20
N HIS A 138 -4.87 15.32 0.49
CA HIS A 138 -5.59 15.28 -0.76
C HIS A 138 -4.76 15.94 -1.85
N CYS A 139 -4.46 15.21 -2.91
CA CYS A 139 -3.64 15.68 -4.03
C CYS A 139 -4.42 15.63 -5.34
N ASP A 140 -4.15 16.59 -6.21
CA ASP A 140 -4.40 16.46 -7.65
C ASP A 140 -3.30 15.57 -8.28
N ILE A 141 -3.69 14.64 -9.14
CA ILE A 141 -2.77 13.75 -9.88
C ILE A 141 -3.07 13.76 -11.38
N THR A 142 -2.02 13.66 -12.18
CA THR A 142 -2.06 13.58 -13.66
C THR A 142 -1.58 12.22 -14.14
N ALA A 143 -1.74 11.90 -15.42
CA ALA A 143 -1.28 10.62 -15.96
C ALA A 143 0.24 10.43 -15.83
N GLU A 144 0.99 11.53 -15.85
CA GLU A 144 2.45 11.56 -15.74
C GLU A 144 2.96 11.34 -14.31
N THR A 145 2.07 11.46 -13.32
CA THR A 145 2.39 11.32 -11.89
C THR A 145 1.78 10.05 -11.28
N ILE A 146 1.22 9.15 -12.10
CA ILE A 146 0.59 7.89 -11.69
C ILE A 146 1.47 6.72 -12.03
#